data_AF-A0A2W4U0C8-F1
#
_entry.id   AF-A0A2W4U0C8-F1
#
_cell.length_a   1.000
_cell.length_b   1.000
_cell.length_c   1.000
_cell.angle_alpha   90.00
_cell.angle_beta   90.00
_cell.angle_gamma   90.00
#
_symmetry.space_group_name_H-M   'P 1'
#
loop_
_entity.id
_entity.type
_entity.pdbx_description
1 polymer ?
#
loop_
_entity_poly.entity_id
_entity_poly.type
_entity_poly.pdbx_seq_one_letter_code
_entity_poly.pdbx_strand_id
1 'polypeptide(L)'
;MSLKPQPDSLVPADTLQVAKAAFAKGNPYVTLHDELGPIFEDGDFTELFSKVGQSAIPPWRLALVTIMQFRENLSDRQAAEAVRSRIDWKYLLRLELTDTGFNYSVLSEFRGRLLAGNVEHLLLDKLLERCRELGLVKAGGQQRTDSTRVLGAIRSLNRLEVVGETLRAALNDLA
;
A
#
# COMPACT_ATOMS: atom_id res chain seq x y z
N MET A 1 -17.63 12.02 -3.20
CA MET A 1 -16.60 12.98 -2.74
C MET A 1 -15.84 13.51 -3.94
N SER A 2 -15.33 14.74 -3.87
CA SER A 2 -14.53 15.38 -4.92
C SER A 2 -13.08 15.55 -4.52
N LEU A 3 -12.18 15.45 -5.50
CA LEU A 3 -10.76 15.68 -5.27
C LEU A 3 -10.43 17.16 -5.40
N LYS A 4 -9.80 17.66 -4.36
CA LYS A 4 -9.16 18.97 -4.35
C LYS A 4 -7.67 18.72 -4.13
N PRO A 5 -6.83 18.80 -5.17
CA PRO A 5 -5.41 18.49 -5.04
C PRO A 5 -4.83 19.41 -3.97
N GLN A 6 -4.28 18.82 -2.91
CA GLN A 6 -3.53 19.57 -1.91
C GLN A 6 -2.08 19.64 -2.36
N PRO A 7 -1.42 20.83 -2.31
CA PRO A 7 -0.02 20.92 -2.68
C PRO A 7 0.80 19.97 -1.81
N ASP A 8 1.88 19.43 -2.37
CA ASP A 8 2.84 18.57 -1.70
C ASP A 8 3.33 19.23 -0.41
N SER A 9 2.66 18.94 0.71
CA SER A 9 2.99 19.56 1.99
C SER A 9 4.22 18.86 2.54
N LEU A 10 5.25 19.62 2.90
CA LEU A 10 6.35 19.14 3.71
C LEU A 10 5.80 18.52 5.02
N VAL A 11 6.57 17.61 5.63
CA VAL A 11 6.20 17.08 6.96
C VAL A 11 6.11 18.26 7.93
N PRO A 12 5.01 18.41 8.70
CA PRO A 12 4.89 19.47 9.69
C PRO A 12 6.07 19.45 10.67
N ALA A 13 6.59 20.62 11.04
CA ALA A 13 7.81 20.77 11.82
C ALA A 13 7.74 19.99 13.16
N ASP A 14 6.61 20.08 13.86
CA ASP A 14 6.40 19.38 15.12
C ASP A 14 6.41 17.85 14.94
N THR A 15 5.73 17.34 13.91
CA THR A 15 5.72 15.92 13.59
C THR A 15 7.13 15.43 13.25
N LEU A 16 7.90 16.21 12.49
CA LEU A 16 9.28 15.90 12.16
C LEU A 16 10.17 15.84 13.40
N GLN A 17 10.12 16.87 14.24
CA GLN A 17 10.92 16.95 15.46
C GLN A 17 10.65 15.76 16.39
N VAL A 18 9.37 15.48 16.65
CA VAL A 18 8.96 14.39 17.55
C VAL A 18 9.29 13.03 16.94
N ALA A 19 9.06 12.82 15.64
CA ALA A 19 9.40 11.55 14.98
C ALA A 19 10.91 11.26 15.02
N LYS A 20 11.76 12.26 14.74
CA LYS A 20 13.22 12.09 14.80
C LYS A 20 13.70 11.83 16.23
N ALA A 21 13.07 12.45 17.24
CA ALA A 21 13.38 12.18 18.65
C ALA A 21 12.92 10.78 19.09
N ALA A 22 11.70 10.38 18.74
CA ALA A 22 11.11 9.10 19.13
C ALA A 22 11.79 7.90 18.43
N PHE A 23 12.20 8.08 17.17
CA PHE A 23 12.78 7.02 16.33
C PHE A 23 14.25 7.24 16.02
N ALA A 24 15.04 7.68 17.00
CA ALA A 24 16.48 7.92 16.84
C ALA A 24 17.28 6.69 16.37
N LYS A 25 16.79 5.47 16.66
CA LYS A 25 17.39 4.20 16.22
C LYS A 25 16.89 3.70 14.86
N GLY A 26 16.03 4.47 14.19
CA GLY A 26 15.39 4.12 12.94
C GLY A 26 13.98 3.54 13.14
N ASN A 27 13.12 3.79 12.16
CA ASN A 27 11.79 3.20 12.02
C ASN A 27 11.54 2.97 10.53
N PRO A 28 11.01 1.81 10.12
CA PRO A 28 10.83 1.48 8.71
C PRO A 28 9.95 2.48 7.96
N TYR A 29 8.96 3.12 8.60
CA TYR A 29 8.10 4.11 7.94
C TYR A 29 8.75 5.47 7.79
N VAL A 30 9.60 5.85 8.74
CA VAL A 30 10.41 7.06 8.63
C VAL A 30 11.42 6.90 7.50
N THR A 31 12.11 5.75 7.45
CA THR A 31 13.02 5.42 6.35
C THR A 31 12.30 5.33 5.01
N LEU A 32 11.12 4.70 4.97
CA LEU A 32 10.30 4.63 3.76
C LEU A 32 9.96 6.03 3.23
N HIS A 33 9.54 6.95 4.10
CA HIS A 33 9.29 8.33 3.70
C HIS A 33 10.56 9.03 3.21
N ASP A 34 11.65 8.94 3.96
CA ASP A 34 12.91 9.66 3.69
C ASP A 34 13.61 9.15 2.41
N GLU A 35 13.57 7.83 2.14
CA GLU A 35 14.28 7.21 1.01
C GLU A 35 13.42 7.07 -0.25
N LEU A 36 12.16 6.62 -0.13
CA LEU A 36 11.28 6.44 -1.30
C LEU A 36 10.65 7.76 -1.74
N GLY A 37 10.43 8.70 -0.82
CA GLY A 37 9.77 9.97 -1.13
C GLY A 37 8.29 9.79 -1.51
N PRO A 38 7.69 10.73 -2.28
CA PRO A 38 6.32 10.58 -2.76
C PRO A 38 6.22 9.41 -3.75
N ILE A 39 5.32 8.46 -3.49
CA ILE A 39 5.05 7.30 -4.36
C ILE A 39 3.79 7.51 -5.20
N PHE A 40 2.80 8.19 -4.63
CA PHE A 40 1.49 8.40 -5.22
C PHE A 40 1.15 9.88 -5.21
N GLU A 41 0.43 10.32 -6.23
CA GLU A 41 -0.10 11.68 -6.33
C GLU A 41 -1.63 11.66 -6.36
N ASP A 42 -2.28 12.76 -5.97
CA ASP A 42 -3.73 12.90 -6.07
C ASP A 42 -4.22 12.68 -7.53
N GLY A 43 -3.38 13.07 -8.51
CA GLY A 43 -3.62 12.93 -9.95
C GLY A 43 -3.90 11.49 -10.38
N ASP A 44 -3.20 10.53 -9.78
CA ASP A 44 -3.28 9.10 -10.12
C ASP A 44 -4.68 8.51 -9.87
N PHE A 45 -5.46 9.12 -8.99
CA PHE A 45 -6.78 8.63 -8.59
C PHE A 45 -7.93 9.50 -9.09
N THR A 46 -7.66 10.49 -9.95
CA THR A 46 -8.66 11.48 -10.39
C THR A 46 -9.91 10.88 -11.01
N GLU A 47 -9.75 9.79 -11.76
CA GLU A 47 -10.85 9.08 -12.43
C GLU A 47 -11.82 8.39 -11.45
N LEU A 48 -11.39 8.11 -10.22
CA LEU A 48 -12.20 7.42 -9.20
C LEU A 48 -13.13 8.34 -8.42
N PHE A 49 -12.97 9.65 -8.57
CA PHE A 49 -13.70 10.63 -7.77
C PHE A 49 -14.48 11.59 -8.67
N SER A 50 -15.65 11.98 -8.19
CA SER A 50 -16.47 12.98 -8.90
C SER A 50 -15.78 14.34 -8.90
N LYS A 51 -15.96 15.13 -9.96
CA LYS A 51 -15.49 16.53 -10.00
C LYS A 51 -16.28 17.44 -9.05
N VAL A 52 -17.45 17.00 -8.57
CA VAL A 52 -18.37 17.79 -7.74
C VAL A 52 -18.75 17.00 -6.47
N GLY A 53 -18.76 17.69 -5.32
CA GLY A 53 -19.20 17.13 -4.03
C GLY A 53 -18.28 17.47 -2.85
N GLN A 54 -18.54 16.86 -1.69
CA GLN A 54 -17.75 17.01 -0.46
C GLN A 54 -16.28 16.66 -0.67
N SER A 55 -15.36 17.43 -0.08
CA SER A 55 -13.92 17.22 -0.20
C SER A 55 -13.53 15.83 0.28
N ALA A 56 -12.87 15.06 -0.58
CA ALA A 56 -12.27 13.80 -0.21
C ALA A 56 -11.02 14.02 0.65
N ILE A 57 -10.69 13.00 1.45
CA ILE A 57 -9.33 12.84 1.97
C ILE A 57 -8.42 12.55 0.77
N PRO A 58 -7.19 13.09 0.74
CA PRO A 58 -6.24 12.82 -0.34
C PRO A 58 -6.07 11.32 -0.60
N PRO A 59 -6.40 10.80 -1.80
CA PRO A 59 -6.35 9.38 -2.11
C PRO A 59 -4.96 8.78 -1.99
N TRP A 60 -3.90 9.56 -2.25
CA TRP A 60 -2.52 9.09 -2.05
C TRP A 60 -2.26 8.69 -0.59
N ARG A 61 -2.86 9.40 0.39
CA ARG A 61 -2.79 9.03 1.81
C ARG A 61 -3.56 7.74 2.08
N LEU A 62 -4.76 7.60 1.51
CA LEU A 62 -5.57 6.39 1.68
C LEU A 62 -4.90 5.16 1.04
N ALA A 63 -4.23 5.34 -0.10
CA ALA A 63 -3.41 4.32 -0.75
C ALA A 63 -2.27 3.86 0.16
N LEU A 64 -1.48 4.79 0.71
CA LEU A 64 -0.42 4.47 1.67
C LEU A 64 -0.96 3.77 2.92
N VAL A 65 -2.04 4.28 3.52
CA VAL A 65 -2.68 3.64 4.67
C VAL A 65 -3.11 2.21 4.34
N THR A 66 -3.66 1.97 3.15
CA THR A 66 -4.06 0.61 2.72
C THR A 66 -2.86 -0.34 2.67
N ILE A 67 -1.70 0.13 2.18
CA ILE A 67 -0.46 -0.66 2.14
C ILE A 67 0.06 -0.95 3.55
N MET A 68 0.10 0.06 4.43
CA MET A 68 0.54 -0.09 5.82
C MET A 68 -0.40 -1.02 6.61
N GLN A 69 -1.70 -0.87 6.39
CA GLN A 69 -2.73 -1.72 6.96
C GLN A 69 -2.48 -3.19 6.61
N PHE A 70 -2.21 -3.48 5.33
CA PHE A 70 -1.89 -4.84 4.88
C PHE A 70 -0.57 -5.35 5.49
N ARG A 71 0.49 -4.53 5.47
CA ARG A 71 1.80 -4.88 6.03
C ARG A 71 1.73 -5.26 7.51
N GLU A 72 0.94 -4.54 8.29
CA GLU A 72 0.78 -4.77 9.72
C GLU A 72 -0.39 -5.70 10.09
N ASN A 73 -1.11 -6.22 9.09
CA ASN A 73 -2.30 -7.06 9.26
C ASN A 73 -3.37 -6.43 10.18
N LEU A 74 -3.67 -5.14 9.96
CA LEU A 74 -4.62 -4.37 10.76
C LEU A 74 -6.03 -4.39 10.15
N SER A 75 -7.05 -4.40 11.01
CA SER A 75 -8.42 -4.09 10.60
C SER A 75 -8.58 -2.61 10.23
N ASP A 76 -9.63 -2.25 9.48
CA ASP A 76 -9.91 -0.86 9.09
C ASP A 76 -9.99 0.08 10.31
N ARG A 77 -10.57 -0.40 11.42
CA ARG A 77 -10.66 0.36 12.68
C ARG A 77 -9.29 0.57 13.31
N GLN A 78 -8.45 -0.46 13.33
CA GLN A 78 -7.10 -0.37 13.87
C GLN A 78 -6.21 0.51 13.00
N ALA A 79 -6.37 0.47 11.67
CA ALA A 79 -5.65 1.36 10.77
C ALA A 79 -6.04 2.83 10.98
N ALA A 80 -7.34 3.14 11.10
CA ALA A 80 -7.80 4.49 11.43
C ALA A 80 -7.27 4.97 12.79
N GLU A 81 -7.26 4.10 13.81
CA GLU A 81 -6.69 4.41 15.11
C GLU A 81 -5.16 4.58 15.06
N ALA A 82 -4.46 3.81 14.24
CA ALA A 82 -3.03 3.95 14.02
C ALA A 82 -2.69 5.30 13.39
N VAL A 83 -3.45 5.76 12.39
CA VAL A 83 -3.32 7.11 11.80
C VAL A 83 -3.46 8.19 12.88
N ARG A 84 -4.41 8.02 13.80
CA ARG A 84 -4.68 8.99 14.87
C ARG A 84 -3.61 9.01 15.96
N SER A 85 -3.14 7.85 16.38
CA SER A 85 -2.33 7.69 17.60
C SER A 85 -0.83 7.60 17.35
N ARG A 86 -0.39 7.10 16.19
CA ARG A 86 1.01 6.74 15.96
C ARG A 86 1.77 7.79 15.17
N ILE A 87 2.92 8.18 15.73
CA ILE A 87 3.79 9.24 15.19
C ILE A 87 4.46 8.80 13.89
N ASP A 88 4.81 7.51 13.74
CA ASP A 88 5.43 6.98 12.52
C ASP A 88 4.47 7.01 11.32
N TRP A 89 3.19 6.71 11.54
CA TRP A 89 2.14 6.83 10.54
C TRP A 89 1.90 8.30 10.16
N LYS A 90 1.79 9.19 11.15
CA LYS A 90 1.62 10.63 10.89
C LYS A 90 2.80 11.24 10.14
N TYR A 91 4.02 10.80 10.43
CA TYR A 91 5.23 11.23 9.72
C TYR A 91 5.15 10.85 8.24
N LEU A 92 4.88 9.57 7.94
CA LEU A 92 4.80 9.08 6.56
C LEU A 92 3.66 9.75 5.77
N LEU A 93 2.51 9.98 6.40
CA LEU A 93 1.35 10.62 5.77
C LEU A 93 1.42 12.15 5.76
N ARG A 94 2.49 12.73 6.32
CA ARG A 94 2.71 14.18 6.44
C ARG A 94 1.54 14.88 7.15
N LEU A 95 1.09 14.30 8.26
CA LEU A 95 0.00 14.79 9.09
C LEU A 95 0.51 15.53 10.32
N GLU A 96 -0.29 16.45 10.84
CA GLU A 96 -0.03 17.12 12.11
C GLU A 96 -0.25 16.18 13.30
N LEU A 97 0.49 16.41 14.40
CA LEU A 97 0.32 15.64 15.64
C LEU A 97 -1.10 15.77 16.22
N THR A 98 -1.75 16.91 16.01
CA THR A 98 -3.13 17.23 16.42
C THR A 98 -4.19 16.67 15.48
N ASP A 99 -3.81 16.12 14.32
CA ASP A 99 -4.74 15.59 13.34
C ASP A 99 -5.62 14.47 13.94
N THR A 100 -6.93 14.58 13.73
CA THR A 100 -7.93 13.69 14.33
C THR A 100 -8.13 12.39 13.55
N GLY A 101 -7.45 12.22 12.41
CA GLY A 101 -7.57 11.08 11.52
C GLY A 101 -8.88 11.10 10.74
N PHE A 102 -9.38 9.91 10.43
CA PHE A 102 -10.60 9.74 9.65
C PHE A 102 -11.44 8.56 10.13
N ASN A 103 -12.69 8.49 9.67
CA ASN A 103 -13.56 7.35 9.99
C ASN A 103 -13.15 6.11 9.19
N TYR A 104 -12.99 4.97 9.87
CA TYR A 104 -12.57 3.70 9.28
C TYR A 104 -13.35 3.28 8.01
N SER A 105 -14.63 3.66 7.88
CA SER A 105 -15.45 3.32 6.70
C SER A 105 -14.88 3.88 5.39
N VAL A 106 -14.09 4.97 5.45
CA VAL A 106 -13.47 5.60 4.29
C VAL A 106 -12.49 4.63 3.60
N LEU A 107 -11.80 3.76 4.34
CA LEU A 107 -10.89 2.77 3.74
C LEU A 107 -11.65 1.70 2.96
N SER A 108 -12.78 1.23 3.49
CA SER A 108 -13.61 0.25 2.80
C SER A 108 -14.22 0.87 1.52
N GLU A 109 -14.69 2.11 1.58
CA GLU A 109 -15.17 2.85 0.40
C GLU A 109 -14.09 3.05 -0.66
N PHE A 110 -12.88 3.45 -0.25
CA PHE A 110 -11.76 3.68 -1.14
C PHE A 110 -11.38 2.39 -1.89
N ARG A 111 -11.24 1.27 -1.16
CA ARG A 111 -10.99 -0.04 -1.77
C ARG A 111 -12.11 -0.47 -2.71
N GLY A 112 -13.37 -0.20 -2.35
CA GLY A 112 -14.51 -0.43 -3.23
C GLY A 112 -14.42 0.37 -4.55
N ARG A 113 -13.96 1.62 -4.49
CA ARG A 113 -13.74 2.45 -5.69
C ARG A 113 -12.58 1.95 -6.55
N LEU A 114 -11.47 1.54 -5.94
CA LEU A 114 -10.34 0.97 -6.67
C LEU A 114 -10.77 -0.25 -7.51
N LEU A 115 -11.50 -1.18 -6.87
CA LEU A 115 -11.99 -2.39 -7.53
C LEU A 115 -13.03 -2.08 -8.60
N ALA A 116 -13.95 -1.16 -8.35
CA ALA A 116 -14.94 -0.75 -9.35
C ALA A 116 -14.29 -0.07 -10.57
N GLY A 117 -13.17 0.62 -10.36
CA GLY A 117 -12.38 1.26 -11.40
C GLY A 117 -11.37 0.35 -12.10
N ASN A 118 -11.14 -0.88 -11.62
CA ASN A 118 -10.06 -1.79 -12.06
C ASN A 118 -8.66 -1.15 -12.04
N VAL A 119 -8.38 -0.30 -11.05
CA VAL A 119 -7.10 0.44 -10.93
C VAL A 119 -6.24 -0.02 -9.75
N GLU A 120 -6.55 -1.17 -9.13
CA GLU A 120 -5.78 -1.72 -8.02
C GLU A 120 -4.30 -1.98 -8.37
N HIS A 121 -4.01 -2.29 -9.64
CA HIS A 121 -2.65 -2.52 -10.14
C HIS A 121 -1.76 -1.28 -10.01
N LEU A 122 -2.35 -0.09 -10.10
CA LEU A 122 -1.64 1.19 -10.00
C LEU A 122 -0.83 1.30 -8.71
N LEU A 123 -1.35 0.76 -7.60
CA LEU A 123 -0.67 0.79 -6.30
C LEU A 123 0.68 0.07 -6.35
N LEU A 124 0.72 -1.09 -7.00
CA LEU A 124 1.94 -1.88 -7.14
C LEU A 124 2.85 -1.28 -8.21
N ASP A 125 2.30 -0.90 -9.35
CA ASP A 125 3.06 -0.42 -10.51
C ASP A 125 3.85 0.85 -10.17
N LYS A 126 3.20 1.84 -9.56
CA LYS A 126 3.86 3.09 -9.12
C LYS A 126 4.96 2.84 -8.08
N LEU A 127 4.72 1.92 -7.14
CA LEU A 127 5.74 1.55 -6.16
C LEU A 127 6.95 0.89 -6.85
N LEU A 128 6.72 0.00 -7.81
CA LEU A 128 7.79 -0.63 -8.58
C LEU A 128 8.54 0.36 -9.46
N GLU A 129 7.84 1.28 -10.12
CA GLU A 129 8.44 2.38 -10.90
C GLU A 129 9.37 3.20 -10.01
N ARG A 130 8.89 3.64 -8.84
CA ARG A 130 9.70 4.41 -7.90
C ARG A 130 10.92 3.64 -7.40
N CYS A 131 10.75 2.36 -7.08
CA CYS A 131 11.87 1.49 -6.69
C CYS A 131 12.90 1.30 -7.83
N ARG A 132 12.47 1.28 -9.09
CA ARG A 132 13.38 1.20 -10.25
C ARG A 132 14.14 2.50 -10.44
N GLU A 133 13.49 3.66 -10.30
CA GLU A 133 14.14 4.97 -10.37
C GLU A 133 15.24 5.13 -9.31
N LEU A 134 15.01 4.59 -8.12
CA LEU A 134 15.98 4.57 -7.02
C LEU A 134 17.04 3.46 -7.15
N GLY A 135 16.98 2.64 -8.21
CA GLY A 135 17.91 1.54 -8.46
C GLY A 135 17.78 0.36 -7.49
N LEU A 136 16.71 0.30 -6.70
CA LEU A 136 16.42 -0.79 -5.75
C LEU A 136 15.98 -2.06 -6.48
N VAL A 137 15.33 -1.91 -7.63
CA VAL A 137 14.88 -3.02 -8.48
C VAL A 137 15.62 -2.97 -9.83
N LYS A 138 16.38 -4.02 -10.13
CA LYS A 138 17.12 -4.15 -11.39
C LYS A 138 16.31 -4.94 -12.42
N ALA A 139 16.38 -4.53 -13.68
CA ALA A 139 15.85 -5.33 -14.78
C ALA A 139 16.72 -6.60 -14.98
N GLY A 140 16.09 -7.76 -15.16
CA GLY A 140 16.78 -9.00 -15.54
C GLY A 140 17.44 -9.81 -14.42
N GLY A 141 17.00 -9.68 -13.16
CA GLY A 141 17.46 -10.53 -12.05
C GLY A 141 16.86 -11.94 -12.07
N GLN A 142 17.57 -12.91 -11.51
CA GLN A 142 17.04 -14.27 -11.27
C GLN A 142 15.78 -14.15 -10.41
N GLN A 143 14.63 -14.58 -10.94
CA GLN A 143 13.35 -14.54 -10.25
C GLN A 143 13.43 -15.45 -9.01
N ARG A 144 13.67 -14.84 -7.85
CA ARG A 144 13.52 -15.51 -6.56
C ARG A 144 12.06 -15.38 -6.16
N THR A 145 11.29 -16.41 -6.47
CA THR A 145 9.88 -16.48 -6.12
C THR A 145 9.74 -16.78 -4.63
N ASP A 146 10.10 -15.83 -3.77
CA ASP A 146 9.58 -15.80 -2.40
C ASP A 146 8.16 -15.24 -2.48
N SER A 147 7.28 -16.00 -3.13
CA SER A 147 5.87 -15.64 -3.28
C SER A 147 5.27 -15.47 -1.89
N THR A 148 4.79 -14.27 -1.58
CA THR A 148 3.77 -14.08 -0.54
C THR A 148 2.71 -15.13 -0.77
N ARG A 149 2.31 -15.89 0.26
CA ARG A 149 1.37 -16.99 0.11
C ARG A 149 0.08 -16.47 -0.52
N VAL A 150 -0.07 -16.65 -1.83
CA VAL A 150 -1.34 -16.43 -2.51
C VAL A 150 -2.26 -17.51 -1.98
N LEU A 151 -3.22 -17.12 -1.14
CA LEU A 151 -4.30 -18.00 -0.70
C LEU A 151 -5.21 -18.23 -1.90
N GLY A 152 -4.78 -19.10 -2.81
CA GLY A 152 -5.65 -19.59 -3.86
C GLY A 152 -6.74 -20.43 -3.23
N ALA A 153 -7.99 -20.21 -3.64
CA ALA A 153 -9.08 -21.16 -3.45
C ALA A 153 -8.85 -22.38 -4.36
N ILE A 154 -7.75 -23.09 -4.11
CA ILE A 154 -7.34 -24.26 -4.88
C ILE A 154 -8.03 -25.45 -4.24
N ARG A 155 -8.80 -26.19 -5.04
CA ARG A 155 -9.31 -27.50 -4.65
C ARG A 155 -8.09 -28.36 -4.28
N SER A 156 -8.02 -28.78 -3.03
CA SER A 156 -7.02 -29.76 -2.60
C SER A 156 -7.20 -31.03 -3.43
N LEU A 157 -6.16 -31.38 -4.20
CA LEU A 157 -6.18 -32.61 -4.99
C LEU A 157 -6.31 -33.81 -4.05
N ASN A 158 -7.19 -34.75 -4.40
CA ASN A 158 -7.24 -36.01 -3.69
C ASN A 158 -5.99 -36.85 -4.03
N ARG A 159 -5.73 -37.92 -3.25
CA ARG A 159 -4.53 -38.75 -3.43
C ARG A 159 -4.39 -39.34 -4.85
N LEU A 160 -5.49 -39.68 -5.52
CA LEU A 160 -5.47 -40.21 -6.89
C LEU A 160 -5.13 -39.13 -7.91
N GLU A 161 -5.68 -37.92 -7.74
CA GLU A 161 -5.36 -36.77 -8.57
C GLU A 161 -3.87 -36.39 -8.45
N VAL A 162 -3.29 -36.47 -7.25
CA VAL A 162 -1.83 -36.29 -7.04
C VAL A 162 -1.02 -37.33 -7.81
N VAL A 163 -1.39 -38.62 -7.73
CA VAL A 163 -0.70 -39.67 -8.50
C VAL A 163 -0.79 -39.41 -10.01
N GLY A 164 -1.98 -39.05 -10.49
CA GLY A 164 -2.19 -38.70 -11.91
C GLY A 164 -1.31 -37.54 -12.37
N GLU A 165 -1.26 -36.44 -11.60
CA GLU A 165 -0.43 -35.28 -11.94
C GLU A 165 1.07 -35.60 -11.86
N THR A 166 1.51 -36.41 -10.89
CA THR A 166 2.92 -36.83 -10.82
C THR A 166 3.33 -37.67 -12.02
N LEU A 167 2.47 -38.58 -12.48
CA LEU A 167 2.76 -39.42 -13.65
C LEU A 167 2.79 -38.59 -14.93
N ARG A 168 1.83 -37.65 -15.08
CA ARG A 168 1.78 -36.70 -16.21
C ARG A 168 3.05 -35.84 -16.26
N ALA A 169 3.48 -35.30 -15.12
CA ALA A 169 4.69 -34.50 -15.03
C ALA A 169 5.94 -35.31 -15.40
N ALA A 170 6.08 -36.53 -14.87
CA ALA A 170 7.21 -37.41 -15.16
C ALA A 170 7.28 -37.81 -16.64
N LEU A 171 6.13 -38.09 -17.28
CA LEU A 171 6.09 -38.43 -18.71
C LEU A 171 6.42 -37.23 -19.60
N ASN A 172 6.00 -36.02 -19.22
CA ASN A 172 6.36 -34.81 -19.96
C ASN A 172 7.85 -34.46 -19.88
N ASP A 173 8.51 -34.76 -18.74
CA ASP A 173 9.95 -34.54 -18.58
C ASP A 173 10.81 -35.55 -19.34
N LEU A 174 10.25 -36.73 -19.65
CA LEU A 174 10.91 -37.80 -20.40
C LEU A 174 10.68 -37.72 -21.92
N ALA A 175 9.75 -36.88 -22.39
CA ALA A 175 9.40 -36.70 -23.80
C ALA A 175 10.21 -35.56 -24.44
#